data_AF-A0A0B4RDG6-F1
#
_entry.id   AF-A0A0B4RDG6-F1
#
_cell.length_a   1.000
_cell.length_b   1.000
_cell.length_c   1.000
_cell.angle_alpha   90.00
_cell.angle_beta   90.00
_cell.angle_gamma   90.00
#
_symmetry.space_group_name_H-M   'P 1'
#
loop_
_entity.id
_entity.type
_entity.pdbx_description
1 polymer ?
#
loop_
_entity_poly.entity_id
_entity_poly.type
_entity_poly.pdbx_seq_one_letter_code
_entity_poly.pdbx_strand_id
1 'polypeptide(L)'
;MKNFEEVANQYAPMISAIIRKLHIYRDFDTFRQIGNIALWQAWQRFDDAKGNFTPFAYRSIQGAMLDELKRDTKRNEQTNLLSPDIQEDIIVDSENSLPDWVEVSALNDHEKWLLDAFYVKGYSLTELAHTENISIAGMKKRRERLVNKLRARTPHPYKK
;
A
#
# COMPACT_ATOMS: atom_id res chain seq x y z
N MET A 1 12.77 4.59 -32.14
CA MET A 1 12.14 3.72 -31.12
C MET A 1 11.73 4.62 -29.97
N LYS A 2 10.48 4.59 -29.49
CA LYS A 2 10.15 5.28 -28.23
C LYS A 2 10.98 4.62 -27.14
N ASN A 3 11.78 5.39 -26.41
CA ASN A 3 12.51 4.87 -25.27
C ASN A 3 11.47 4.43 -24.23
N PHE A 4 11.62 3.24 -23.63
CA PHE A 4 10.71 2.77 -22.59
C PHE A 4 10.65 3.77 -21.43
N GLU A 5 11.72 4.50 -21.16
CA GLU A 5 11.72 5.54 -20.12
C GLU A 5 10.66 6.63 -20.35
N GLU A 6 10.40 7.03 -21.59
CA GLU A 6 9.34 8.00 -21.91
C GLU A 6 7.95 7.41 -21.63
N VAL A 7 7.75 6.13 -21.95
CA VAL A 7 6.52 5.41 -21.67
C VAL A 7 6.33 5.24 -20.16
N ALA A 8 7.39 4.85 -19.43
CA ALA A 8 7.36 4.72 -17.99
C ALA A 8 6.98 6.05 -17.32
N ASN A 9 7.58 7.16 -17.76
CA ASN A 9 7.23 8.49 -17.27
C ASN A 9 5.77 8.88 -17.59
N GLN A 10 5.29 8.59 -18.81
CA GLN A 10 3.91 8.86 -19.21
C GLN A 10 2.89 8.09 -18.35
N TYR A 11 3.18 6.85 -17.99
CA TYR A 11 2.26 5.96 -17.26
C TYR A 11 2.50 5.92 -15.75
N ALA A 12 3.54 6.59 -15.23
CA ALA A 12 3.78 6.69 -13.78
C ALA A 12 2.55 7.17 -12.98
N PRO A 13 1.75 8.17 -13.44
CA PRO A 13 0.53 8.57 -12.73
C PRO A 13 -0.51 7.45 -12.63
N MET A 14 -0.58 6.56 -13.64
CA MET A 14 -1.49 5.40 -13.64
C MET A 14 -1.07 4.38 -12.57
N ILE A 15 0.24 4.09 -12.47
CA ILE A 15 0.78 3.21 -11.43
C ILE A 15 0.43 3.76 -10.04
N SER A 16 0.68 5.06 -9.80
CA SER A 16 0.29 5.70 -8.53
C SER A 16 -1.21 5.66 -8.27
N ALA A 17 -2.05 5.81 -9.31
CA ALA A 17 -3.50 5.71 -9.16
C ALA A 17 -3.95 4.30 -8.78
N ILE A 18 -3.35 3.26 -9.36
CA ILE A 18 -3.64 1.86 -9.04
C ILE A 18 -3.21 1.54 -7.60
N ILE A 19 -2.03 1.98 -7.17
CA ILE A 19 -1.56 1.82 -5.78
C ILE A 19 -2.59 2.37 -4.78
N ARG A 20 -3.09 3.59 -5.03
CA ARG A 20 -4.13 4.21 -4.18
C ARG A 20 -5.44 3.43 -4.23
N LYS A 21 -5.86 2.99 -5.42
CA LYS A 21 -7.11 2.24 -5.63
C LYS A 21 -7.09 0.87 -4.95
N LEU A 22 -5.94 0.21 -4.92
CA LEU A 22 -5.73 -1.08 -4.27
C LEU A 22 -5.45 -0.96 -2.77
N HIS A 23 -5.45 0.26 -2.22
CA HIS A 23 -5.20 0.49 -0.80
C HIS A 23 -3.86 -0.10 -0.33
N ILE A 24 -2.82 0.01 -1.15
CA ILE A 24 -1.44 -0.36 -0.80
C ILE A 24 -0.86 0.76 0.07
N TYR A 25 -0.49 0.43 1.31
CA TYR A 25 -0.01 1.42 2.30
C TYR A 25 1.46 1.21 2.73
N ARG A 26 2.08 0.12 2.30
CA ARG A 26 3.48 -0.24 2.57
C ARG A 26 4.16 -0.71 1.29
N ASP A 27 5.49 -0.83 1.33
CA ASP A 27 6.29 -1.36 0.22
C ASP A 27 6.07 -0.59 -1.11
N PHE A 28 5.89 0.74 -1.02
CA PHE A 28 5.53 1.58 -2.16
C PHE A 28 6.52 1.46 -3.33
N ASP A 29 7.82 1.41 -3.03
CA ASP A 29 8.84 1.27 -4.06
C ASP A 29 8.77 -0.09 -4.74
N THR A 30 8.53 -1.16 -3.98
CA THR A 30 8.30 -2.51 -4.51
C THR A 30 7.10 -2.54 -5.44
N PHE A 31 5.95 -1.99 -5.02
CA PHE A 31 4.75 -1.95 -5.87
C PHE A 31 4.91 -1.04 -7.09
N ARG A 32 5.68 0.05 -6.97
CA ARG A 32 6.05 0.90 -8.11
C ARG A 32 6.91 0.13 -9.12
N GLN A 33 7.88 -0.64 -8.65
CA GLN A 33 8.71 -1.50 -9.50
C GLN A 33 7.87 -2.59 -10.16
N ILE A 34 7.00 -3.28 -9.42
CA ILE A 34 6.08 -4.28 -9.98
C ILE A 34 5.21 -3.67 -11.07
N GLY A 35 4.67 -2.46 -10.83
CA GLY A 35 3.92 -1.72 -11.83
C GLY A 35 4.73 -1.40 -13.08
N ASN A 36 5.97 -0.95 -12.93
CA ASN A 36 6.87 -0.67 -14.05
C ASN A 36 7.25 -1.93 -14.84
N ILE A 37 7.53 -3.05 -14.15
CA ILE A 37 7.83 -4.33 -14.78
C ILE A 37 6.61 -4.82 -15.57
N ALA A 38 5.42 -4.74 -14.99
CA ALA A 38 4.17 -5.13 -15.65
C ALA A 38 3.88 -4.22 -16.87
N LEU A 39 4.14 -2.92 -16.76
CA LEU A 39 4.04 -1.98 -17.87
C LEU A 39 5.02 -2.34 -19.00
N TRP A 40 6.27 -2.67 -18.66
CA TRP A 40 7.28 -3.08 -19.64
C TRP A 40 6.89 -4.37 -20.36
N GLN A 41 6.42 -5.37 -19.61
CA GLN A 41 5.92 -6.62 -20.20
C GLN A 41 4.71 -6.39 -21.09
N ALA A 42 3.79 -5.50 -20.67
CA ALA A 42 2.65 -5.12 -21.49
C ALA A 42 3.11 -4.41 -22.78
N TRP A 43 4.06 -3.49 -22.68
CA TRP A 43 4.62 -2.76 -23.82
C TRP A 43 5.25 -3.71 -24.85
N GLN A 44 6.00 -4.72 -24.41
CA GLN A 44 6.60 -5.72 -25.30
C GLN A 44 5.58 -6.65 -25.99
N ARG A 45 4.50 -6.99 -25.29
CA ARG A 45 3.49 -7.95 -25.77
C ARG A 45 2.33 -7.28 -26.51
N PHE A 46 2.31 -5.95 -26.53
CA PHE A 46 1.21 -5.22 -27.10
C PHE A 46 1.20 -5.38 -28.62
N ASP A 47 -0.01 -5.53 -29.14
CA ASP A 47 -0.29 -5.69 -30.56
C ASP A 47 -1.29 -4.61 -30.92
N ASP A 48 -0.86 -3.67 -31.77
CA ASP A 48 -1.66 -2.51 -32.18
C ASP A 48 -2.98 -2.92 -32.86
N ALA A 49 -3.06 -4.13 -33.43
CA ALA A 49 -4.29 -4.65 -34.01
C ALA A 49 -5.38 -4.97 -32.97
N LYS A 50 -5.01 -5.11 -31.68
CA LYS A 50 -5.93 -5.49 -30.59
C LYS A 50 -6.56 -4.29 -29.86
N GLY A 51 -6.25 -3.06 -30.28
CA GLY A 51 -6.91 -1.85 -29.78
C GLY A 51 -5.94 -0.83 -29.17
N ASN A 52 -6.34 -0.16 -28.09
CA ASN A 52 -5.53 0.87 -27.43
C ASN A 52 -4.63 0.26 -26.34
N PHE A 53 -3.39 0.74 -26.24
CA PHE A 53 -2.43 0.28 -25.22
C PHE A 53 -2.86 0.63 -23.80
N THR A 54 -3.51 1.77 -23.59
CA THR A 54 -3.80 2.31 -22.25
C THR A 54 -4.68 1.38 -21.40
N PRO A 55 -5.83 0.86 -21.88
CA PRO A 55 -6.60 -0.12 -21.13
C PRO A 55 -5.87 -1.44 -20.91
N PHE A 56 -5.03 -1.85 -21.86
CA PHE A 56 -4.23 -3.07 -21.74
C PHE A 56 -3.16 -2.94 -20.64
N ALA A 57 -2.38 -1.86 -20.67
CA ALA A 57 -1.40 -1.52 -19.66
C ALA A 57 -2.04 -1.42 -18.27
N TYR A 58 -3.18 -0.74 -18.15
CA TYR A 58 -3.90 -0.63 -16.88
C TYR A 58 -4.26 -2.01 -16.30
N ARG A 59 -4.81 -2.92 -17.12
CA ARG A 59 -5.17 -4.28 -16.69
C ARG A 59 -3.95 -5.08 -16.27
N SER A 60 -2.87 -5.01 -17.04
CA SER A 60 -1.61 -5.72 -16.75
C SER A 60 -0.98 -5.25 -15.43
N ILE A 61 -0.88 -3.93 -15.23
CA ILE A 61 -0.35 -3.34 -13.99
C ILE A 61 -1.22 -3.72 -12.79
N GLN A 62 -2.54 -3.56 -12.91
CA GLN A 62 -3.46 -3.89 -11.82
C GLN A 62 -3.41 -5.38 -11.45
N GLY A 63 -3.33 -6.27 -12.44
CA GLY A 63 -3.21 -7.71 -12.22
C GLY A 63 -1.93 -8.06 -11.46
N ALA A 64 -0.78 -7.56 -11.91
CA ALA A 64 0.50 -7.83 -11.25
C ALA A 64 0.53 -7.37 -9.78
N MET A 65 -0.02 -6.19 -9.48
CA MET A 65 -0.11 -5.71 -8.10
C MET A 65 -1.07 -6.55 -7.24
N LEU A 66 -2.21 -6.97 -7.79
CA LEU A 66 -3.14 -7.86 -7.08
C LEU A 66 -2.52 -9.22 -6.79
N ASP A 67 -1.73 -9.75 -7.72
CA ASP A 67 -1.05 -11.03 -7.51
C ASP A 67 0.04 -10.94 -6.46
N GLU A 68 0.78 -9.82 -6.40
CA GLU A 68 1.73 -9.60 -5.30
C GLU A 68 1.03 -9.45 -3.95
N LEU A 69 -0.09 -8.72 -3.88
CA LEU A 69 -0.87 -8.62 -2.63
C LEU A 69 -1.34 -9.99 -2.11
N LYS A 70 -1.77 -10.88 -3.01
CA LYS A 70 -2.12 -12.26 -2.64
C LYS A 70 -0.91 -13.04 -2.12
N ARG A 71 0.25 -12.89 -2.75
CA ARG A 71 1.50 -13.54 -2.33
C ARG A 71 1.93 -13.05 -0.95
N ASP A 72 1.84 -11.74 -0.72
CA ASP A 72 2.23 -11.15 0.55
C ASP A 72 1.28 -11.55 1.69
N THR A 73 -0.03 -11.64 1.43
CA THR A 73 -1.00 -12.18 2.40
C THR A 73 -0.67 -13.62 2.77
N LYS A 74 -0.40 -14.49 1.78
CA LYS A 74 0.01 -15.88 2.01
C LYS A 74 1.32 -15.99 2.79
N ARG A 75 2.30 -15.11 2.51
CA ARG A 75 3.57 -15.06 3.24
C ARG A 75 3.35 -14.70 4.70
N ASN A 76 2.49 -13.72 4.97
CA ASN A 76 2.18 -13.27 6.32
C ASN A 76 1.39 -14.31 7.14
N GLU A 77 0.50 -15.07 6.49
CA GLU A 77 -0.20 -16.20 7.10
C GLU A 77 0.78 -17.33 7.48
N GLN A 78 1.77 -17.62 6.63
CA GLN A 78 2.79 -18.64 6.91
C GLN A 78 3.73 -18.23 8.04
N THR A 79 4.10 -16.95 8.15
CA THR A 79 4.90 -16.45 9.29
C THR A 79 4.12 -16.51 10.60
N ASN A 80 2.80 -16.29 10.59
CA ASN A 80 1.98 -16.37 11.81
C ASN A 80 1.79 -17.80 12.34
N LEU A 81 1.95 -18.84 11.51
CA LEU A 81 1.80 -20.24 11.93
C LEU A 81 3.08 -20.86 12.52
N LEU A 82 4.23 -20.17 12.43
CA LEU A 82 5.55 -20.71 12.75
C LEU A 82 6.16 -20.15 14.06
N SER A 83 5.38 -19.52 14.94
CA SER A 83 5.96 -18.92 16.16
C SER A 83 5.12 -19.11 17.41
N PRO A 84 5.44 -20.14 18.21
CA PRO A 84 5.45 -19.95 19.66
C PRO A 84 6.85 -19.68 20.23
N ASP A 85 7.96 -20.05 19.55
CA ASP A 85 9.22 -20.31 20.28
C ASP A 85 10.55 -19.89 19.61
N ILE A 86 10.59 -18.85 18.78
CA ILE A 86 11.90 -18.28 18.39
C ILE A 86 11.98 -16.82 18.82
N GLN A 87 12.52 -16.65 20.04
CA GLN A 87 13.11 -15.42 20.53
C GLN A 87 14.31 -15.03 19.65
N GLU A 88 14.32 -13.75 19.28
CA GLU A 88 15.49 -12.89 19.10
C GLU A 88 16.61 -13.38 18.18
N ASP A 89 16.50 -13.01 16.91
CA ASP A 89 17.56 -12.24 16.24
C ASP A 89 16.88 -11.18 15.37
N ILE A 90 16.40 -10.13 16.03
CA ILE A 90 15.88 -8.94 15.37
C ILE A 90 17.10 -8.22 14.80
N ILE A 91 17.33 -8.39 13.50
CA ILE A 91 18.01 -7.36 12.72
C ILE A 91 17.16 -6.12 12.89
N VAL A 92 17.63 -5.19 13.73
CA VAL A 92 17.06 -3.85 13.90
C VAL A 92 17.36 -3.11 12.61
N ASP A 93 16.62 -3.44 11.55
CA ASP A 93 16.61 -2.65 10.34
C ASP A 93 15.77 -1.42 10.60
N SER A 94 16.33 -0.28 10.21
CA SER A 94 15.88 1.08 10.51
C SER A 94 14.52 1.45 9.86
N GLU A 95 13.75 0.47 9.39
CA GLU A 95 12.55 0.66 8.57
C GLU A 95 11.21 0.58 9.33
N ASN A 96 11.20 0.19 10.61
CA ASN A 96 9.97 0.16 11.43
C ASN A 96 9.62 1.51 12.07
N SER A 97 10.36 2.59 11.75
CA SER A 97 9.95 3.93 12.15
C SER A 97 8.96 4.49 11.13
N LEU A 98 7.88 5.13 11.61
CA LEU A 98 7.01 5.90 10.74
C LEU A 98 7.87 6.92 9.99
N PRO A 99 7.75 7.02 8.64
CA PRO A 99 8.62 7.88 7.86
C PRO A 99 8.68 9.31 8.41
N ASP A 100 9.86 9.96 8.37
CA ASP A 100 10.12 11.27 8.98
C ASP A 100 9.13 12.38 8.60
N TRP A 101 8.45 12.25 7.46
CA TRP A 101 7.45 13.20 6.98
C TRP A 101 6.07 13.03 7.64
N VAL A 102 5.82 11.94 8.36
CA VAL A 102 4.56 11.68 9.08
C VAL A 102 4.62 12.37 10.45
N GLU A 103 3.93 13.50 10.59
CA GLU A 103 3.77 14.17 11.90
C GLU A 103 2.82 13.40 12.83
N VAL A 104 3.39 12.46 13.60
CA VAL A 104 2.66 11.65 14.60
C VAL A 104 2.47 12.41 15.93
N SER A 105 3.22 13.48 16.17
CA SER A 105 3.21 14.25 17.42
C SER A 105 1.85 14.87 17.76
N ALA A 106 1.01 15.12 16.75
CA ALA A 106 -0.33 15.69 16.91
C ALA A 106 -1.44 14.66 17.21
N LEU A 107 -1.09 13.37 17.23
CA LEU A 107 -2.00 12.28 17.58
C LEU A 107 -1.99 12.05 19.09
N ASN A 108 -3.16 11.80 19.67
CA ASN A 108 -3.22 11.30 21.04
C ASN A 108 -2.79 9.82 21.10
N ASP A 109 -2.54 9.29 22.28
CA ASP A 109 -1.97 7.94 22.40
C ASP A 109 -2.92 6.85 21.88
N HIS A 110 -4.23 7.07 21.96
CA HIS A 110 -5.24 6.19 21.38
C HIS A 110 -5.22 6.21 19.85
N GLU A 111 -5.06 7.38 19.25
CA GLU A 111 -4.95 7.59 17.81
C GLU A 111 -3.64 6.99 17.26
N LYS A 112 -2.54 7.08 18.02
CA LYS A 112 -1.26 6.42 17.69
C LYS A 112 -1.40 4.90 17.72
N TRP A 113 -2.02 4.37 18.77
CA TRP A 113 -2.31 2.94 18.87
C TRP A 113 -3.21 2.48 17.71
N LEU A 114 -4.22 3.26 17.36
CA LEU A 114 -5.13 2.94 16.26
C LEU A 114 -4.42 2.98 14.90
N LEU A 115 -3.47 3.91 14.71
CA LEU A 115 -2.63 3.99 13.51
C LEU A 115 -1.73 2.75 13.38
N ASP A 116 -1.05 2.38 14.45
CA ASP A 116 -0.24 1.17 14.54
C ASP A 116 -1.07 -0.09 14.26
N ALA A 117 -2.23 -0.21 14.92
CA ALA A 117 -3.13 -1.33 14.74
C ALA A 117 -3.61 -1.50 13.29
N PHE A 118 -3.99 -0.41 12.62
CA PHE A 118 -4.46 -0.49 11.23
C PHE A 118 -3.35 -0.71 10.21
N TYR A 119 -2.20 -0.06 10.38
CA TYR A 119 -1.22 0.09 9.28
C TYR A 119 0.09 -0.64 9.51
N VAL A 120 0.45 -0.95 10.76
CA VAL A 120 1.63 -1.75 11.10
C VAL A 120 1.22 -3.19 11.36
N LYS A 121 0.23 -3.40 12.24
CA LYS A 121 -0.23 -4.75 12.63
C LYS A 121 -1.27 -5.35 11.68
N GLY A 122 -1.90 -4.54 10.83
CA GLY A 122 -2.80 -5.00 9.78
C GLY A 122 -4.18 -5.47 10.25
N TYR A 123 -4.65 -5.02 11.42
CA TYR A 123 -5.98 -5.39 11.90
C TYR A 123 -7.11 -4.86 11.01
N SER A 124 -8.16 -5.66 10.85
CA SER A 124 -9.36 -5.29 10.11
C SER A 124 -10.28 -4.34 10.90
N LEU A 125 -11.16 -3.63 10.18
CA LEU A 125 -12.19 -2.78 10.78
C LEU A 125 -13.10 -3.55 11.74
N THR A 126 -13.37 -4.83 11.43
CA THR A 126 -14.23 -5.70 12.22
C THR A 126 -13.57 -6.14 13.52
N GLU A 127 -12.30 -6.53 13.46
CA GLU A 127 -11.53 -6.92 14.65
C GLU A 127 -11.40 -5.74 15.62
N LEU A 128 -11.01 -4.57 15.11
CA LEU A 128 -10.87 -3.38 15.94
C LEU A 128 -12.21 -2.87 16.49
N ALA A 129 -13.30 -2.99 15.72
CA ALA A 129 -14.63 -2.66 16.21
C ALA A 129 -15.05 -3.57 17.38
N HIS A 130 -14.74 -4.87 17.29
CA HIS A 130 -15.02 -5.82 18.36
C HIS A 130 -14.14 -5.55 19.60
N THR A 131 -12.83 -5.35 19.41
CA THR A 131 -11.88 -5.06 20.50
C THR A 131 -12.24 -3.77 21.24
N GLU A 132 -12.66 -2.73 20.53
CA GLU A 132 -13.07 -1.44 21.10
C GLU A 132 -14.55 -1.40 21.53
N ASN A 133 -15.30 -2.48 21.32
CA ASN A 133 -16.73 -2.58 21.58
C ASN A 133 -17.55 -1.42 20.96
N ILE A 134 -17.28 -1.11 19.70
CA ILE A 134 -18.01 -0.10 18.92
C ILE A 134 -18.59 -0.69 17.64
N SER A 135 -19.53 0.01 17.02
CA SER A 135 -20.04 -0.40 15.72
C SER A 135 -18.97 -0.28 14.63
N ILE A 136 -19.07 -1.14 13.61
CA ILE A 136 -18.19 -1.09 12.41
C ILE A 136 -18.25 0.30 11.76
N ALA A 137 -19.44 0.90 11.70
CA ALA A 137 -19.62 2.27 11.20
C ALA A 137 -18.89 3.31 12.07
N GLY A 138 -18.90 3.14 13.40
CA GLY A 138 -18.13 3.95 14.34
C GLY A 138 -16.63 3.81 14.12
N MET A 139 -16.13 2.59 13.95
CA MET A 139 -14.72 2.32 13.68
C MET A 139 -14.27 2.91 12.33
N LYS A 140 -15.10 2.78 11.29
CA LYS A 140 -14.88 3.42 9.99
C LYS A 140 -14.75 4.95 10.11
N LYS A 141 -15.64 5.58 10.89
CA LYS A 141 -15.61 7.03 11.14
C LYS A 141 -14.37 7.45 11.96
N ARG A 142 -13.92 6.63 12.92
CA ARG A 142 -12.68 6.88 13.67
C ARG A 142 -11.45 6.81 12.75
N ARG A 143 -11.34 5.77 11.92
CA ARG A 143 -10.27 5.65 10.92
C ARG A 143 -10.24 6.83 9.96
N GLU A 144 -11.41 7.25 9.47
CA GLU A 144 -11.51 8.42 8.59
C GLU A 144 -10.99 9.70 9.25
N ARG A 145 -11.41 9.98 10.50
CA ARG A 145 -10.93 11.14 11.26
C ARG A 145 -9.42 11.09 11.50
N LEU A 146 -8.90 9.92 11.88
CA LEU A 146 -7.47 9.68 12.06
C LEU A 146 -6.69 10.03 10.79
N VAL A 147 -7.09 9.48 9.63
CA VAL A 147 -6.44 9.73 8.34
C VAL A 147 -6.58 11.18 7.89
N ASN A 148 -7.73 11.80 8.10
CA ASN A 148 -7.92 13.22 7.76
C ASN A 148 -7.05 14.14 8.61
N LYS A 149 -6.88 13.83 9.90
CA LYS A 149 -6.00 14.57 10.81
C LYS A 149 -4.54 14.48 10.36
N LEU A 150 -4.08 13.29 9.97
CA LEU A 150 -2.76 13.07 9.38
C LEU A 150 -2.61 13.85 8.06
N ARG A 151 -3.57 13.72 7.13
CA ARG A 151 -3.53 14.41 5.83
C ARG A 151 -3.55 15.94 5.89
N ALA A 152 -4.09 16.51 6.97
CA ALA A 152 -4.15 17.96 7.15
C ALA A 152 -2.81 18.53 7.63
N ARG A 153 -2.03 17.73 8.35
CA ARG A 153 -0.79 18.19 9.02
C ARG A 153 0.47 17.68 8.35
N THR A 154 0.38 16.53 7.69
CA THR A 154 1.49 15.96 6.93
C THR A 154 1.53 16.55 5.53
N PRO A 155 2.57 17.35 5.16
CA PRO A 155 2.81 17.73 3.78
C PRO A 155 3.16 16.48 2.99
N HIS A 156 2.19 15.96 2.23
CA HIS A 156 2.44 14.79 1.40
C HIS A 156 3.29 15.22 0.20
N PRO A 157 4.45 14.57 -0.08
CA PRO A 157 5.35 14.94 -1.19
C PRO A 157 4.69 15.01 -2.59
N TYR A 158 3.46 14.51 -2.74
CA TYR A 158 2.73 14.46 -4.01
C TYR A 158 1.40 15.24 -3.99
N LYS A 159 1.13 16.02 -2.93
CA LYS A 159 -0.06 16.87 -2.84
C LYS A 159 0.40 18.30 -3.13
N LYS A 160 0.28 18.72 -4.41
CA LYS A 160 0.38 20.13 -4.81
C LYS A 160 -0.81 20.91 -4.24
#